data_AF-A0A6N9NJ78-F1
#
_entry.id   AF-A0A6N9NJ78-F1
#
_cell.length_a   1.000
_cell.length_b   1.000
_cell.length_c   1.000
_cell.angle_alpha   90.00
_cell.angle_beta   90.00
_cell.angle_gamma   90.00
#
_symmetry.space_group_name_H-M   'P 1'
#
loop_
_entity.id
_entity.type
_entity.pdbx_description
1 polymer ?
#
loop_
_entity_poly.entity_id
_entity_poly.type
_entity_poly.pdbx_seq_one_letter_code
_entity_poly.pdbx_strand_id
1 'polypeptide(L)'
;MTASEQNIEINRLQKEIEKYIALKQSNIIFDFHNHNDKIVLDVVTVNPRHHQSFLFHSTEGSTKVEALTKMLNYIKEYKDKESSYTIQWSLKDKQELHTSYFMANNIMMAIEKCFYGNDPSSMVIFSVVLNPIT
;
A
#
# COMPACT_ATOMS: atom_id res chain seq x y z
N MET A 1 22.50 12.55 -14.07
CA MET A 1 21.13 13.01 -14.36
C MET A 1 20.96 14.40 -13.78
N THR A 2 20.33 15.30 -14.52
CA THR A 2 19.91 16.62 -14.03
C THR A 2 18.66 16.50 -13.15
N ALA A 3 18.38 17.50 -12.30
CA ALA A 3 17.16 17.52 -11.48
C ALA A 3 15.87 17.45 -12.32
N SER A 4 15.90 18.03 -13.54
CA SER A 4 14.80 17.96 -14.50
C SER A 4 14.56 16.54 -15.00
N GLU A 5 15.61 15.83 -15.39
CA GLU A 5 15.54 14.43 -15.83
C GLU A 5 15.02 13.51 -14.72
N GLN A 6 15.43 13.74 -13.47
CA GLN A 6 14.94 12.98 -12.32
C GLN A 6 13.44 13.16 -12.09
N ASN A 7 12.94 14.40 -12.18
CA ASN A 7 11.51 14.68 -12.01
C ASN A 7 10.66 14.06 -13.13
N ILE A 8 11.15 14.06 -14.38
CA ILE A 8 10.49 13.41 -15.50
C ILE A 8 10.38 11.90 -15.24
N GLU A 9 11.47 11.28 -14.79
CA GLU A 9 11.50 9.84 -14.52
C GLU A 9 10.61 9.43 -13.34
N ILE A 10 10.61 10.21 -12.26
CA ILE A 10 9.71 10.00 -11.12
C ILE A 10 8.25 10.01 -11.58
N ASN A 11 7.85 11.03 -12.35
CA ASN A 11 6.49 11.14 -12.88
C ASN A 11 6.12 9.97 -13.80
N ARG A 12 7.08 9.50 -14.62
CA ARG A 12 6.88 8.33 -15.49
C ARG A 12 6.62 7.07 -14.67
N LEU A 13 7.45 6.80 -13.66
CA LEU A 13 7.33 5.63 -12.78
C LEU A 13 6.03 5.65 -11.97
N GLN A 14 5.64 6.79 -11.41
CA GLN A 14 4.37 6.92 -10.67
C GLN A 14 3.16 6.59 -11.56
N LYS A 15 3.12 7.12 -12.79
CA LYS A 15 2.04 6.81 -13.75
C LYS A 15 1.99 5.33 -14.12
N GLU A 16 3.13 4.68 -14.26
CA GLU A 16 3.16 3.24 -14.52
C GLU A 16 2.63 2.45 -13.32
N ILE A 17 3.06 2.79 -12.10
CA ILE A 17 2.58 2.18 -10.86
C ILE A 17 1.05 2.33 -10.74
N GLU A 18 0.52 3.54 -10.94
CA GLU A 18 -0.93 3.81 -10.91
C GLU A 18 -1.70 2.94 -11.91
N LYS A 19 -1.16 2.79 -13.13
CA LYS A 19 -1.77 1.96 -14.18
C LYS A 19 -1.87 0.49 -13.79
N TYR A 20 -0.88 -0.05 -13.07
CA TYR A 20 -0.92 -1.44 -12.62
C TYR A 20 -1.82 -1.66 -11.41
N ILE A 21 -1.91 -0.67 -10.51
CA ILE A 21 -2.75 -0.77 -9.32
C ILE A 21 -4.22 -0.61 -9.70
N ALA A 22 -4.56 0.28 -10.66
CA ALA A 22 -5.88 0.51 -11.28
C ALA A 22 -7.09 -0.09 -10.53
N LEU A 23 -7.26 0.32 -9.28
CA LEU A 23 -8.46 0.10 -8.49
C LEU A 23 -9.44 1.19 -8.93
N LYS A 24 -10.54 0.79 -9.58
CA LYS A 24 -11.52 1.68 -10.25
C LYS A 24 -12.06 2.86 -9.41
N GLN A 25 -11.75 2.93 -8.11
CA GLN A 25 -12.25 3.96 -7.19
C GLN A 25 -11.22 4.46 -6.17
N SER A 26 -10.00 3.90 -6.04
CA SER A 26 -9.09 4.36 -4.98
C SER A 26 -8.04 5.34 -5.49
N ASN A 27 -7.80 6.40 -4.71
CA ASN A 27 -6.67 7.28 -4.94
C ASN A 27 -5.38 6.63 -4.44
N ILE A 28 -4.26 6.91 -5.10
CA ILE A 28 -2.93 6.42 -4.71
C ILE A 28 -2.12 7.61 -4.19
N ILE A 29 -1.46 7.43 -3.06
CA ILE A 29 -0.53 8.39 -2.47
C ILE A 29 0.85 7.74 -2.46
N PHE A 30 1.84 8.49 -2.94
CA PHE A 30 3.26 8.13 -2.87
C PHE A 30 3.89 8.94 -1.75
N ASP A 31 4.07 8.34 -0.58
CA ASP A 31 4.67 8.99 0.58
C ASP A 31 6.15 8.65 0.66
N PHE A 32 7.00 9.67 0.56
CA PHE A 32 8.45 9.52 0.63
C PHE A 32 8.97 10.07 1.94
N HIS A 33 9.63 9.24 2.72
CA HIS A 33 10.26 9.64 3.97
C HIS A 33 11.67 9.05 4.10
N ASN A 34 12.48 9.62 4.99
CA ASN A 34 13.84 9.14 5.23
C ASN A 34 13.85 8.20 6.44
N HIS A 35 14.53 7.06 6.30
CA HIS A 35 14.75 6.12 7.40
C HIS A 35 16.13 5.46 7.25
N ASN A 36 16.98 5.57 8.28
CA ASN A 36 18.33 4.99 8.31
C ASN A 36 19.15 5.22 7.02
N ASP A 37 19.29 6.49 6.62
CA ASP A 37 20.00 6.93 5.41
C ASP A 37 19.45 6.43 4.07
N LYS A 38 18.28 5.81 4.08
CA LYS A 38 17.54 5.42 2.88
C LYS A 38 16.28 6.26 2.71
N ILE A 39 15.85 6.37 1.46
CA ILE A 39 14.54 6.88 1.09
C ILE A 39 13.58 5.70 1.06
N VAL A 40 12.57 5.75 1.92
CA VAL A 40 11.45 4.82 1.92
C VAL A 40 10.30 5.45 1.15
N LEU A 41 9.70 4.65 0.27
CA LEU A 41 8.46 4.95 -0.42
C LEU A 41 7.36 4.04 0.14
N ASP A 42 6.35 4.64 0.74
CA ASP A 42 5.09 3.97 1.01
C ASP A 42 4.10 4.30 -0.12
N VAL A 43 3.59 3.26 -0.76
CA VAL A 43 2.43 3.39 -1.65
C VAL A 43 1.20 3.12 -0.80
N VAL A 44 0.33 4.12 -0.72
CA VAL A 44 -0.88 4.09 0.10
C VAL A 44 -2.09 4.20 -0.81
N THR A 45 -3.09 3.35 -0.57
CA THR A 45 -4.37 3.39 -1.28
C THR A 45 -5.43 4.00 -0.38
N VAL A 46 -6.23 4.91 -0.92
CA VAL A 46 -7.30 5.59 -0.18
C VAL A 46 -8.64 5.13 -0.71
N ASN A 47 -9.48 4.57 0.15
CA ASN A 47 -10.84 4.23 -0.22
C ASN A 47 -11.72 5.49 -0.14
N PRO A 48 -12.35 5.94 -1.25
CA PRO A 48 -13.12 7.18 -1.28
C PRO A 48 -14.44 7.09 -0.51
N ARG A 49 -14.92 5.89 -0.18
CA ARG A 49 -16.22 5.72 0.50
C ARG A 49 -16.12 6.02 1.98
N HIS A 50 -15.12 5.45 2.64
CA HIS A 50 -14.93 5.56 4.09
C HIS A 50 -13.69 6.38 4.48
N HIS A 51 -13.02 7.00 3.49
CA HIS A 51 -11.86 7.89 3.68
C HIS A 51 -10.74 7.29 4.52
N GLN A 52 -10.61 5.96 4.52
CA GLN A 52 -9.48 5.29 5.16
C GLN A 52 -8.40 4.99 4.14
N SER A 53 -7.18 5.08 4.63
CA SER A 53 -5.97 4.84 3.86
C SER A 53 -5.33 3.55 4.35
N PHE A 54 -4.81 2.77 3.42
CA PHE A 54 -4.18 1.49 3.68
C PHE A 54 -2.85 1.39 2.97
N LEU A 55 -1.87 0.79 3.62
CA LEU A 55 -0.59 0.49 3.00
C LEU A 55 -0.81 -0.55 1.91
N PHE A 56 -0.40 -0.22 0.70
CA PHE A 56 -0.28 -1.20 -0.37
C PHE A 56 1.03 -1.98 -0.21
N HIS A 57 2.16 -1.26 -0.18
CA HIS A 57 3.50 -1.80 0.03
C HIS A 57 4.51 -0.68 0.31
N SER A 58 5.64 -1.04 0.92
CA SER A 58 6.77 -0.14 1.17
C SER A 58 8.02 -0.62 0.44
N THR A 59 8.78 0.27 -0.17
CA THR A 59 10.09 -0.03 -0.75
C THR A 59 11.13 0.98 -0.31
N GLU A 60 12.39 0.53 -0.18
CA GLU A 60 13.51 1.38 0.20
C GLU A 60 14.54 1.48 -0.93
N GLY A 61 15.15 2.64 -1.08
CA GLY A 61 16.24 2.89 -2.02
C GLY A 61 17.13 4.05 -1.59
N SER A 62 18.29 4.16 -2.21
CA SER A 62 19.22 5.27 -2.00
C SER A 62 18.71 6.57 -2.65
N THR A 63 17.77 6.45 -3.60
CA THR A 63 17.10 7.57 -4.28
C THR A 63 15.61 7.30 -4.44
N LYS A 64 14.80 8.35 -4.67
CA LYS A 64 13.37 8.22 -4.99
C LYS A 64 13.13 7.35 -6.22
N VAL A 65 13.98 7.51 -7.26
CA VAL A 65 13.90 6.71 -8.49
C VAL A 65 14.16 5.23 -8.20
N GLU A 66 15.14 4.92 -7.35
CA GLU A 66 15.43 3.54 -6.96
C GLU A 66 14.26 2.92 -6.19
N ALA A 67 13.69 3.64 -5.22
CA ALA A 67 12.55 3.18 -4.44
C ALA A 67 11.31 2.93 -5.33
N LEU A 68 11.01 3.85 -6.25
CA LEU A 68 9.94 3.70 -7.25
C LEU A 68 10.19 2.53 -8.21
N THR A 69 11.43 2.33 -8.67
CA THR A 69 11.78 1.23 -9.56
C THR A 69 11.55 -0.12 -8.87
N LYS A 70 11.97 -0.24 -7.61
CA LYS A 70 11.68 -1.44 -6.79
C LYS A 70 10.18 -1.65 -6.60
N MET A 71 9.42 -0.58 -6.37
CA MET A 71 7.96 -0.65 -6.23
C MET A 71 7.29 -1.14 -7.51
N LEU A 72 7.69 -0.62 -8.66
CA LEU A 72 7.17 -1.05 -9.95
C LEU A 72 7.48 -2.54 -10.23
N ASN A 73 8.69 -3.00 -9.88
CA ASN A 73 9.05 -4.40 -10.02
C ASN A 73 8.21 -5.30 -9.09
N TYR A 74 8.04 -4.89 -7.83
CA TYR A 74 7.14 -5.57 -6.90
C TYR A 74 5.71 -5.69 -7.46
N ILE A 75 5.15 -4.60 -7.97
CA ILE A 75 3.77 -4.55 -8.50
C ILE A 75 3.57 -5.47 -9.71
N LYS A 76 4.60 -5.71 -10.50
CA LYS A 76 4.52 -6.63 -11.65
C LYS A 76 4.44 -8.10 -11.24
N GLU A 77 4.87 -8.45 -10.01
CA GLU A 77 5.06 -9.83 -9.58
C GLU A 77 4.28 -10.22 -8.31
N TYR A 78 3.77 -9.25 -7.53
CA TYR A 78 3.21 -9.53 -6.20
C TYR A 78 2.03 -10.50 -6.21
N LYS A 79 1.21 -10.50 -7.27
CA LYS A 79 0.03 -11.37 -7.36
C LYS A 79 0.38 -12.86 -7.38
N ASP A 80 1.58 -13.20 -7.85
CA ASP A 80 2.05 -14.58 -7.93
C ASP A 80 2.81 -15.01 -6.66
N LYS A 81 3.15 -14.07 -5.77
CA LYS A 81 4.01 -14.29 -4.60
C LYS A 81 3.30 -14.12 -3.27
N GLU A 82 2.29 -13.26 -3.22
CA GLU A 82 1.58 -12.94 -1.99
C GLU A 82 0.23 -13.67 -1.90
N SER A 83 -0.15 -13.95 -0.66
CA SER A 83 -1.48 -14.47 -0.36
C SER A 83 -2.49 -13.33 -0.27
N SER A 84 -3.73 -13.61 -0.66
CA SER A 84 -4.83 -12.67 -0.52
C SER A 84 -5.54 -12.87 0.82
N TYR A 85 -5.79 -11.80 1.54
CA TYR A 85 -6.50 -11.78 2.83
C TYR A 85 -7.73 -10.90 2.75
N THR A 86 -8.82 -11.36 3.34
CA THR A 86 -10.02 -10.56 3.60
C THR A 86 -10.04 -10.18 5.08
N ILE A 87 -10.08 -8.88 5.38
CA ILE A 87 -10.11 -8.35 6.75
C ILE A 87 -11.43 -7.63 6.97
N GLN A 88 -12.13 -7.98 8.05
CA GLN A 88 -13.29 -7.25 8.53
C GLN A 88 -12.91 -6.40 9.74
N TRP A 89 -13.21 -5.10 9.69
CA TRP A 89 -12.77 -4.13 10.69
C TRP A 89 -13.79 -3.01 10.88
N SER A 90 -13.72 -2.30 12.00
CA SER A 90 -14.43 -1.03 12.24
C SER A 90 -13.55 -0.04 12.98
N LEU A 91 -13.90 1.25 12.93
CA LEU A 91 -13.40 2.22 13.90
C LEU A 91 -14.14 2.01 15.22
N LYS A 92 -13.45 2.14 16.37
CA LYS A 92 -14.04 1.87 17.70
C LYS A 92 -15.30 2.68 17.98
N ASP A 93 -15.32 3.94 17.53
CA ASP A 93 -16.44 4.86 17.78
C ASP A 93 -17.52 4.78 16.69
N LYS A 94 -17.43 3.80 15.77
CA LYS A 94 -18.39 3.62 14.67
C LYS A 94 -18.98 2.21 14.70
N GLN A 95 -20.27 2.13 14.40
CA GLN A 95 -21.01 0.86 14.31
C GLN A 95 -20.94 0.24 12.90
N GLU A 96 -20.16 0.82 11.99
CA GLU A 96 -20.07 0.35 10.61
C GLU A 96 -18.97 -0.71 10.48
N LEU A 97 -19.35 -1.90 9.98
CA LEU A 97 -18.41 -2.96 9.64
C LEU A 97 -17.93 -2.78 8.21
N HIS A 98 -16.62 -2.69 8.03
CA HIS A 98 -15.98 -2.61 6.74
C HIS A 98 -15.30 -3.94 6.39
N THR A 99 -15.26 -4.25 5.09
CA THR A 99 -14.49 -5.37 4.54
C THR A 99 -13.44 -4.81 3.60
N SER A 100 -12.19 -5.20 3.78
CA SER A 100 -11.06 -4.77 2.95
C SER A 100 -10.19 -5.96 2.58
N TYR A 101 -9.52 -5.86 1.42
CA TYR A 101 -8.73 -6.94 0.84
C TYR A 101 -7.27 -6.52 0.78
N PHE A 102 -6.38 -7.41 1.22
CA PHE A 102 -4.96 -7.14 1.31
C PHE A 102 -4.18 -8.29 0.67
N MET A 103 -3.19 -7.96 -0.14
CA MET A 103 -2.16 -8.92 -0.52
C MET A 103 -1.01 -8.80 0.47
N ALA A 104 -0.53 -9.92 1.01
CA ALA A 104 0.59 -9.95 1.94
C ALA A 104 1.26 -11.34 1.98
N ASN A 105 2.50 -11.38 2.47
CA ASN A 105 3.23 -12.64 2.68
C ASN A 105 2.64 -13.51 3.79
N ASN A 106 2.04 -12.90 4.80
CA ASN A 106 1.43 -13.60 5.93
C ASN A 106 0.35 -12.74 6.59
N ILE A 107 -0.36 -13.33 7.55
CA ILE A 107 -1.48 -12.69 8.26
C ILE A 107 -1.05 -11.46 9.07
N MET A 108 0.13 -11.47 9.70
CA MET A 108 0.63 -10.33 10.48
C MET A 108 0.88 -9.12 9.57
N MET A 109 1.53 -9.32 8.42
CA MET A 109 1.77 -8.27 7.43
C MET A 109 0.46 -7.71 6.86
N ALA A 110 -0.57 -8.54 6.67
CA ALA A 110 -1.88 -8.07 6.22
C ALA A 110 -2.54 -7.15 7.28
N ILE A 111 -2.41 -7.51 8.56
CA ILE A 111 -2.90 -6.71 9.69
C ILE A 111 -2.13 -5.39 9.78
N GLU A 112 -0.80 -5.40 9.68
CA GLU A 112 0.03 -4.19 9.69
C GLU A 112 -0.36 -3.23 8.56
N LYS A 113 -0.59 -3.75 7.34
CA LYS A 113 -1.08 -2.95 6.22
C LYS A 113 -2.45 -2.31 6.50
N CYS A 114 -3.33 -3.02 7.20
CA CYS A 114 -4.66 -2.52 7.58
C CYS A 114 -4.59 -1.40 8.63
N PHE A 115 -3.69 -1.49 9.60
CA PHE A 115 -3.50 -0.48 10.64
C PHE A 115 -2.65 0.72 10.20
N TYR A 116 -2.05 0.68 9.00
CA TYR A 116 -1.13 1.71 8.54
C TYR A 116 -1.71 3.13 8.68
N GLY A 117 -0.92 4.03 9.27
CA GLY A 117 -1.30 5.43 9.48
C GLY A 117 -2.40 5.65 10.53
N ASN A 118 -2.92 4.59 11.15
CA ASN A 118 -3.91 4.67 12.22
C ASN A 118 -3.28 4.39 13.59
N ASP A 119 -3.84 4.99 14.62
CA ASP A 119 -3.59 4.57 16.00
C ASP A 119 -4.08 3.12 16.17
N PRO A 120 -3.24 2.17 16.66
CA PRO A 120 -3.67 0.79 16.90
C PRO A 120 -4.89 0.67 17.81
N SER A 121 -5.14 1.69 18.64
CA SER A 121 -6.28 1.76 19.53
C SER A 121 -7.53 2.34 18.88
N SER A 122 -7.50 2.87 17.66
CA SER A 122 -8.68 3.48 17.01
C SER A 122 -9.51 2.49 16.17
N MET A 123 -8.93 1.35 15.79
CA MET A 123 -9.53 0.35 14.91
C MET A 123 -9.64 -1.01 15.61
N VAL A 124 -10.69 -1.76 15.29
CA VAL A 124 -10.93 -3.14 15.77
C VAL A 124 -11.01 -4.07 14.56
N ILE A 125 -10.23 -5.16 14.59
CA ILE A 125 -10.31 -6.24 13.62
C ILE A 125 -11.21 -7.34 14.19
N PHE A 126 -12.25 -7.71 13.44
CA PHE A 126 -13.19 -8.79 13.80
C PHE A 126 -12.79 -10.14 13.23
N SER A 127 -12.27 -10.13 12.00
CA SER A 127 -11.86 -11.35 11.31
C SER A 127 -10.75 -11.08 10.30
N VAL A 128 -9.91 -12.09 10.10
CA VAL A 128 -8.92 -12.14 9.03
C VAL A 128 -8.97 -13.53 8.41
N VAL A 129 -9.27 -13.57 7.12
CA VAL A 129 -9.46 -14.82 6.36
C VAL A 129 -8.42 -14.87 5.24
N LEU A 130 -7.66 -15.97 5.17
CA LEU A 130 -6.82 -16.28 4.01
C LEU A 130 -7.74 -16.75 2.88
N ASN A 131 -7.72 -16.05 1.75
CA ASN A 131 -8.50 -16.40 0.59
C ASN A 131 -7.84 -17.59 -0.14
N PRO A 132 -8.61 -18.58 -0.61
CA PRO A 132 -8.07 -19.68 -1.39
C PRO A 132 -7.35 -19.18 -2.65
N ILE A 133 -6.23 -19.83 -2.99
CA ILE A 133 -5.56 -19.60 -4.28
C ILE A 133 -6.42 -20.27 -5.36
N THR A 134 -6.76 -19.53 -6.41
CA THR A 134 -7.48 -20.06 -7.59
C THR A 134 -6.51 -20.33 -8.72
#